data_AF-A0A1H7F819-F1
#
_entry.id   AF-A0A1H7F819-F1
#
_cell.length_a   1.000
_cell.length_b   1.000
_cell.length_c   1.000
_cell.angle_alpha   90.00
_cell.angle_beta   90.00
_cell.angle_gamma   90.00
#
_symmetry.space_group_name_H-M   'P 1'
#
loop_
_entity.id
_entity.type
_entity.pdbx_description
1 polymer ?
#
loop_
_entity_poly.entity_id
_entity_poly.type
_entity_poly.pdbx_seq_one_letter_code
_entity_poly.pdbx_strand_id
1 'polypeptide(L)'
;MLQKVSEPKDVWRTIFIFLSIVTITSALFHYAIVNFYPSSIYIGGLMWCPALAAIVTLKLKRRSVSSLKWNWGNWKYIRLSYFVPALDVLITYLFIWSFSFGGLPNGQMILDWAEELGLVGIGTFSPTFSVIVAVILLGIVGVIRAMATKRLRLHNLITFLKNK
;
A
#
# COMPACT_ATOMS: atom_id res chain seq x y z
N MET A 1 -29.39 24.10 -11.44
CA MET A 1 -29.60 23.32 -10.19
C MET A 1 -28.76 23.95 -9.09
N LEU A 2 -29.40 24.50 -8.06
CA LEU A 2 -28.72 25.19 -6.95
C LEU A 2 -27.96 24.15 -6.10
N GLN A 3 -26.64 24.24 -6.08
CA GLN A 3 -25.79 23.42 -5.23
C GLN A 3 -26.02 23.87 -3.79
N LYS A 4 -26.86 23.14 -3.05
CA LYS A 4 -27.08 23.38 -1.62
C LYS A 4 -25.74 23.20 -0.90
N VAL A 5 -25.10 24.31 -0.54
CA VAL A 5 -23.87 24.33 0.24
C VAL A 5 -24.18 23.63 1.55
N SER A 6 -23.58 22.46 1.77
CA SER A 6 -23.78 21.69 2.99
C SER A 6 -23.27 22.52 4.17
N GLU A 7 -24.11 22.71 5.19
CA GLU A 7 -23.69 23.39 6.41
C GLU A 7 -22.47 22.68 7.02
N PRO A 8 -21.52 23.43 7.60
CA PRO A 8 -20.31 22.86 8.19
C PRO A 8 -20.65 21.76 9.21
N LYS A 9 -21.74 21.92 9.97
CA LYS A 9 -22.24 20.93 10.93
C LYS A 9 -22.62 19.58 10.28
N ASP A 10 -23.23 19.61 9.10
CA ASP A 10 -23.61 18.40 8.36
C ASP A 10 -22.40 17.67 7.78
N VAL A 11 -21.36 18.41 7.38
CA VAL A 11 -20.09 17.86 6.92
C VAL A 11 -19.40 17.13 8.07
N TRP A 12 -19.25 17.79 9.22
CA TRP A 12 -18.65 17.18 10.41
C TRP A 12 -19.39 15.94 10.88
N ARG A 13 -20.74 15.96 10.87
CA ARG A 13 -21.54 14.78 11.19
C ARG A 13 -21.29 13.63 10.23
N THR A 14 -21.08 13.92 8.94
CA THR A 14 -20.75 12.91 7.92
C THR A 14 -19.38 12.29 8.16
N ILE A 15 -18.38 13.14 8.44
CA ILE A 15 -17.00 12.70 8.76
C ILE A 15 -17.01 11.82 10.01
N PHE A 16 -17.74 12.21 11.05
CA PHE A 16 -17.82 11.44 12.29
C PHE A 16 -18.46 10.06 12.10
N ILE A 17 -19.53 9.97 11.30
CA ILE A 17 -20.17 8.70 10.94
C ILE A 17 -19.17 7.80 10.19
N PHE A 18 -18.49 8.35 9.19
CA PHE A 18 -17.48 7.61 8.43
C PHE A 18 -16.35 7.10 9.33
N LEU A 19 -15.79 7.97 10.17
CA LEU A 19 -14.71 7.64 11.11
C LEU A 19 -15.13 6.57 12.12
N SER A 20 -16.34 6.66 12.64
CA SER A 20 -16.86 5.65 13.58
C SER A 20 -16.97 4.28 12.92
N ILE A 21 -17.53 4.20 11.71
CA ILE A 21 -17.72 2.93 10.98
C ILE A 21 -16.36 2.32 10.60
N VAL A 22 -15.43 3.12 10.08
CA VAL A 22 -14.11 2.62 9.68
C VAL A 22 -13.30 2.15 10.89
N THR A 23 -13.37 2.85 12.03
CA THR A 23 -12.66 2.44 13.25
C THR A 23 -13.21 1.13 13.80
N ILE A 24 -14.53 0.99 13.91
CA ILE A 24 -15.16 -0.25 14.40
C ILE A 24 -14.79 -1.44 13.50
N THR A 25 -14.88 -1.25 12.18
CA THR A 25 -14.59 -2.31 11.21
C THR A 25 -13.10 -2.65 11.22
N SER A 26 -12.22 -1.65 11.24
CA SER A 26 -10.76 -1.84 11.29
C SER A 26 -10.30 -2.52 12.58
N ALA A 27 -10.92 -2.19 13.72
CA ALA A 27 -10.63 -2.83 15.00
C ALA A 27 -10.95 -4.34 14.98
N LEU A 28 -12.06 -4.73 14.36
CA LEU A 28 -12.43 -6.14 14.19
C LEU A 28 -11.37 -6.91 13.37
N PHE A 29 -10.88 -6.32 12.28
CA PHE A 29 -9.83 -6.94 11.47
C PHE A 29 -8.46 -6.96 12.15
N HIS A 30 -8.10 -5.93 12.93
CA HIS A 30 -6.89 -5.95 13.75
C HIS A 30 -6.92 -7.07 14.79
N TYR A 31 -8.05 -7.21 15.48
CA TYR A 31 -8.25 -8.31 16.42
C TYR A 31 -8.11 -9.67 15.72
N ALA A 32 -8.66 -9.81 14.51
CA ALA A 32 -8.55 -11.03 13.74
C ALA A 32 -7.10 -11.34 13.28
N ILE A 33 -6.31 -10.32 12.90
CA ILE A 33 -4.90 -10.47 12.53
C ILE A 33 -4.08 -11.05 13.69
N VAL A 34 -4.32 -10.57 14.91
CA VAL A 34 -3.56 -10.99 16.10
C VAL A 34 -3.91 -12.41 16.53
N ASN A 35 -5.18 -12.82 16.37
CA ASN A 35 -5.67 -14.10 16.90
C ASN A 35 -5.68 -15.26 15.88
N PHE A 36 -5.65 -14.99 14.56
CA PHE A 36 -5.78 -16.02 13.53
C PHE A 36 -4.58 -16.03 12.56
N TYR A 37 -3.89 -17.17 12.48
CA TYR A 37 -2.93 -17.49 11.41
C TYR A 37 -3.65 -18.27 10.30
N PRO A 38 -3.52 -17.92 9.00
CA PRO A 38 -2.59 -16.95 8.40
C PRO A 38 -3.11 -15.50 8.34
N SER A 39 -2.28 -14.57 8.81
CA SER A 39 -2.58 -13.13 8.97
C SER A 39 -2.87 -12.37 7.67
N SER A 40 -2.42 -12.89 6.53
CA SER A 40 -2.45 -12.15 5.26
C SER A 40 -3.86 -11.90 4.72
N ILE A 41 -4.85 -12.75 5.04
CA ILE A 41 -6.25 -12.59 4.55
C ILE A 41 -6.90 -11.41 5.26
N TYR A 42 -6.69 -11.31 6.56
CA TYR A 42 -7.24 -10.26 7.39
C TYR A 42 -6.63 -8.89 7.07
N ILE A 43 -5.35 -8.82 6.69
CA ILE A 43 -4.72 -7.60 6.16
C ILE A 43 -5.45 -7.11 4.91
N GLY A 44 -5.81 -8.03 4.00
CA GLY A 44 -6.58 -7.69 2.80
C GLY A 44 -7.97 -7.13 3.15
N GLY A 45 -8.69 -7.77 4.07
CA GLY A 45 -9.98 -7.26 4.57
C GLY A 45 -9.86 -5.88 5.22
N LEU A 46 -8.77 -5.65 5.94
CA LEU A 46 -8.47 -4.37 6.56
C LEU A 46 -8.32 -3.24 5.53
N MET A 47 -7.66 -3.49 4.40
CA MET A 47 -7.52 -2.51 3.31
C MET A 47 -8.87 -2.12 2.67
N TRP A 48 -9.88 -2.99 2.72
CA TRP A 48 -11.21 -2.72 2.19
C TRP A 48 -12.12 -1.97 3.17
N CYS A 49 -11.77 -1.90 4.46
CA CYS A 49 -12.53 -1.20 5.49
C CYS A 49 -12.89 0.26 5.12
N PRO A 50 -11.96 1.12 4.68
CA PRO A 50 -12.30 2.50 4.31
C PRO A 50 -13.24 2.58 3.11
N ALA A 51 -13.10 1.68 2.13
CA ALA A 51 -14.00 1.64 0.97
C ALA A 51 -15.43 1.23 1.37
N LEU A 52 -15.56 0.19 2.19
CA LEU A 52 -16.86 -0.24 2.73
C LEU A 52 -17.49 0.84 3.61
N ALA A 53 -16.71 1.46 4.51
CA ALA A 53 -17.17 2.54 5.37
C ALA A 53 -17.67 3.74 4.55
N ALA A 54 -17.01 4.08 3.45
CA ALA A 54 -17.44 5.14 2.54
C ALA A 54 -18.78 4.80 1.87
N ILE A 55 -18.93 3.58 1.35
CA ILE A 55 -20.19 3.13 0.71
C ILE A 55 -21.34 3.14 1.72
N VAL A 56 -21.13 2.62 2.93
CA VAL A 56 -22.14 2.61 3.99
C VAL A 56 -22.53 4.03 4.39
N THR A 57 -21.55 4.92 4.55
CA THR A 57 -21.80 6.34 4.89
C THR A 57 -22.61 7.04 3.79
N LEU A 58 -22.28 6.80 2.52
CA LEU A 58 -23.03 7.34 1.38
C LEU A 58 -24.47 6.82 1.35
N LYS A 59 -24.68 5.53 1.61
CA LYS A 59 -26.01 4.92 1.70
C LYS A 59 -26.83 5.52 2.85
N LEU A 60 -26.23 5.73 4.03
CA LEU A 60 -26.86 6.38 5.18
C LEU A 60 -27.23 7.85 4.88
N LYS A 61 -26.40 8.56 4.12
CA LYS A 61 -26.66 9.93 3.70
C LYS A 61 -27.53 10.05 2.44
N ARG A 62 -28.06 8.93 1.92
CA ARG A 62 -28.85 8.86 0.68
C ARG A 62 -28.16 9.54 -0.52
N ARG A 63 -26.84 9.47 -0.59
CA ARG A 63 -26.04 9.96 -1.73
C ARG A 63 -25.67 8.79 -2.62
N SER A 64 -25.73 8.98 -3.94
CA SER A 64 -25.31 7.95 -4.88
C SER A 64 -23.79 7.78 -4.84
N VAL A 65 -23.31 6.55 -5.06
CA VAL A 65 -21.87 6.27 -5.21
C VAL A 65 -21.31 7.01 -6.45
N SER A 66 -22.15 7.27 -7.45
CA SER A 66 -21.79 8.09 -8.61
C SER A 66 -21.52 9.57 -8.29
N SER A 67 -21.92 10.06 -7.12
CA SER A 67 -21.64 11.44 -6.69
C SER A 67 -20.19 11.67 -6.24
N LEU A 68 -19.42 10.59 -6.04
CA LEU A 68 -17.98 10.68 -5.85
C LEU A 68 -17.33 11.25 -7.12
N LYS A 69 -16.25 12.02 -6.95
CA LYS A 69 -15.49 12.56 -8.08
C LYS A 69 -14.66 11.45 -8.72
N TRP A 70 -15.29 10.66 -9.59
CA TRP A 70 -14.64 9.59 -10.38
C TRP A 70 -13.76 10.12 -11.51
N ASN A 71 -13.71 11.43 -11.69
CA ASN A 71 -12.88 12.05 -12.72
C ASN A 71 -11.40 11.90 -12.35
N TRP A 72 -10.61 11.51 -13.35
CA TRP A 72 -9.16 11.53 -13.25
C TRP A 72 -8.70 12.96 -12.95
N GLY A 73 -7.90 13.11 -11.90
CA GLY A 73 -7.33 14.40 -11.51
C GLY A 73 -6.40 14.96 -12.59
N ASN A 74 -5.98 16.21 -12.42
CA ASN A 74 -5.03 16.82 -13.35
C ASN A 74 -3.72 16.01 -13.38
N TRP A 75 -3.30 15.63 -14.59
CA TRP A 75 -2.06 14.88 -14.87
C TRP A 75 -0.81 15.47 -14.22
N LYS A 76 -0.76 16.78 -14.01
CA LYS A 76 0.33 17.47 -13.29
C LYS A 76 0.50 16.92 -11.87
N TYR A 77 -0.59 16.76 -11.13
CA TYR A 77 -0.56 16.27 -9.75
C TYR A 77 -0.32 14.76 -9.67
N ILE A 78 -0.81 13.99 -10.64
CA ILE A 78 -0.51 12.56 -10.73
C ILE A 78 0.99 12.36 -10.87
N ARG A 79 1.65 13.09 -11.79
CA ARG A 79 3.10 13.01 -11.95
C ARG A 79 3.84 13.42 -10.67
N LEU A 80 3.43 14.52 -10.04
CA LEU A 80 4.04 14.99 -8.79
C LEU A 80 3.92 13.95 -7.67
N SER A 81 2.80 13.22 -7.59
CA SER A 81 2.59 12.19 -6.57
C SER A 81 3.56 11.01 -6.65
N TYR A 82 4.15 10.75 -7.83
CA TYR A 82 5.23 9.76 -7.97
C TYR A 82 6.60 10.33 -7.57
N PHE A 83 6.81 11.64 -7.72
CA PHE A 83 8.05 12.30 -7.33
C PHE A 83 8.17 12.50 -5.82
N VAL A 84 7.07 12.77 -5.13
CA VAL A 84 7.08 13.05 -3.68
C VAL A 84 7.73 11.90 -2.89
N PRO A 85 7.31 10.62 -3.01
CA PRO A 85 7.94 9.52 -2.30
C PRO A 85 9.43 9.33 -2.65
N ALA A 86 9.80 9.55 -3.91
CA ALA A 86 11.18 9.43 -4.35
C ALA A 86 12.07 10.51 -3.70
N LEU A 87 11.55 11.74 -3.59
CA LEU A 87 12.22 12.84 -2.91
C LEU A 87 12.33 12.58 -1.40
N ASP A 88 11.26 12.10 -0.76
CA ASP A 88 11.28 11.76 0.67
C ASP A 88 12.34 10.69 0.98
N VAL A 89 12.43 9.64 0.16
CA VAL A 89 13.48 8.61 0.29
C VAL A 89 14.86 9.22 0.10
N LEU A 90 15.06 10.02 -0.94
CA LEU A 90 16.36 10.64 -1.23
C LEU A 90 16.83 11.53 -0.08
N ILE A 91 15.94 12.39 0.43
CA ILE A 91 16.23 13.26 1.57
C ILE A 91 16.56 12.40 2.80
N THR A 92 15.74 11.40 3.10
CA THR A 92 15.98 10.51 4.25
C THR A 92 17.35 9.85 4.20
N TYR A 93 17.77 9.32 3.04
CA TYR A 93 19.08 8.70 2.89
C TYR A 93 20.23 9.72 2.99
N LEU A 94 20.07 10.93 2.46
CA LEU A 94 21.04 12.01 2.65
C LEU A 94 21.22 12.33 4.14
N PHE A 95 20.14 12.38 4.91
CA PHE A 95 20.18 12.58 6.36
C PHE A 95 20.89 11.41 7.06
N ILE A 96 20.52 10.16 6.74
CA ILE A 96 21.15 8.96 7.33
C ILE A 96 22.67 8.98 7.15
N TRP A 97 23.15 9.32 5.95
CA TRP A 97 24.59 9.42 5.68
C TRP A 97 25.24 10.64 6.33
N SER A 98 24.56 11.80 6.37
CA SER A 98 25.09 13.02 6.99
C SER A 98 25.29 12.87 8.50
N PHE A 99 24.39 12.15 9.17
CA PHE A 99 24.49 11.85 10.60
C PHE A 99 25.26 10.55 10.90
N SER A 100 25.78 9.88 9.87
CA SER A 100 26.49 8.60 9.98
C SER A 100 25.71 7.51 10.74
N PHE A 101 24.37 7.61 10.77
CA PHE A 101 23.47 6.63 11.38
C PHE A 101 23.37 5.33 10.56
N GLY A 102 23.83 5.35 9.31
CA GLY A 102 23.94 4.19 8.44
C GLY A 102 25.38 4.01 7.96
N GLY A 103 25.86 2.76 7.93
CA GLY A 103 27.15 2.43 7.34
C GLY A 103 27.17 2.75 5.85
N LEU A 104 28.29 3.27 5.34
CA LEU A 104 28.51 3.36 3.90
C LEU A 104 28.46 1.94 3.32
N PRO A 105 27.87 1.72 2.12
CA PRO A 105 27.83 0.41 1.49
C PRO A 105 29.25 -0.12 1.31
N ASN A 106 29.67 -1.04 2.16
CA ASN A 106 30.98 -1.65 2.10
C ASN A 106 30.91 -2.90 1.21
N GLY A 107 32.03 -3.29 0.59
CA GLY A 107 32.05 -4.42 -0.35
C GLY A 107 31.48 -5.71 0.25
N GLN A 108 31.72 -5.96 1.55
CA GLN A 108 31.16 -7.10 2.29
C GLN A 108 29.65 -7.03 2.48
N MET A 109 29.08 -5.86 2.80
CA MET A 109 27.63 -5.69 2.99
C MET A 109 26.86 -5.96 1.68
N ILE A 110 27.46 -5.60 0.54
CA ILE A 110 26.90 -5.90 -0.78
C ILE A 110 26.97 -7.40 -1.10
N LEU A 111 28.01 -8.09 -0.64
CA LEU A 111 28.16 -9.54 -0.80
C LEU A 111 27.17 -10.30 0.08
N ASP A 112 26.98 -9.90 1.33
CA ASP A 112 26.00 -10.49 2.25
C ASP A 112 24.56 -10.33 1.70
N TRP A 113 24.24 -9.16 1.16
CA TRP A 113 22.95 -8.92 0.48
C TRP A 113 22.80 -9.76 -0.79
N ALA A 114 23.86 -9.93 -1.57
CA ALA A 114 23.83 -10.78 -2.75
C ALA A 114 23.65 -12.26 -2.37
N GLU A 115 24.24 -12.71 -1.27
CA GLU A 115 24.11 -14.08 -0.76
C GLU A 115 22.66 -14.35 -0.30
N GLU A 116 22.08 -13.43 0.48
CA GLU A 116 20.70 -13.54 0.95
C GLU A 116 19.67 -13.48 -0.20
N LEU A 117 20.00 -12.77 -1.27
CA LEU A 117 19.20 -12.76 -2.51
C LEU A 117 19.44 -13.98 -3.40
N GLY A 118 20.32 -14.91 -3.02
CA GLY A 118 20.66 -16.11 -3.79
C GLY A 118 21.44 -15.83 -5.08
N LEU A 119 22.08 -14.66 -5.17
CA LEU A 119 22.88 -14.22 -6.32
C LEU A 119 24.34 -14.72 -6.25
N VAL A 120 24.77 -15.29 -5.11
CA VAL A 120 26.11 -15.87 -4.94
C VAL A 120 26.11 -17.32 -5.42
N GLY A 121 26.62 -17.52 -6.64
CA GLY A 121 26.63 -18.81 -7.35
C GLY A 121 26.86 -18.67 -8.86
N ILE A 122 26.71 -17.45 -9.39
CA ILE A 122 27.03 -17.10 -10.77
C ILE A 122 28.25 -16.19 -10.70
N GLY A 123 29.39 -16.66 -11.21
CA GLY A 123 30.74 -16.18 -10.90
C GLY A 123 30.96 -14.67 -10.78
N THR A 124 31.76 -14.28 -9.79
CA THR A 124 32.46 -12.99 -9.60
C THR A 124 31.95 -11.80 -10.44
N PHE A 125 30.70 -11.39 -10.23
CA PHE A 125 30.24 -10.12 -10.81
C PHE A 125 30.75 -8.96 -9.95
N SER A 126 31.13 -7.85 -10.62
CA SER A 126 31.54 -6.63 -9.92
C SER A 126 30.44 -6.20 -8.92
N PRO A 127 30.78 -5.74 -7.70
CA PRO A 127 29.81 -5.36 -6.67
C PRO A 127 28.71 -4.41 -7.17
N THR A 128 29.06 -3.51 -8.09
CA THR A 128 28.14 -2.56 -8.72
C THR A 128 27.03 -3.24 -9.53
N PHE A 129 27.34 -4.32 -10.25
CA PHE A 129 26.37 -5.04 -11.08
C PHE A 129 25.33 -5.78 -10.23
N SER A 130 25.75 -6.41 -9.13
CA SER A 130 24.86 -7.11 -8.21
C SER A 130 23.84 -6.18 -7.56
N VAL A 131 24.26 -4.96 -7.17
CA VAL A 131 23.35 -3.95 -6.60
C VAL A 131 22.29 -3.53 -7.63
N ILE A 132 22.68 -3.31 -8.89
CA ILE A 132 21.74 -2.94 -9.95
C ILE A 132 20.70 -4.05 -10.16
N VAL A 133 21.14 -5.30 -10.26
CA VAL A 133 20.25 -6.46 -10.43
C VAL A 133 19.33 -6.62 -9.21
N ALA A 134 19.87 -6.49 -7.99
CA ALA A 134 19.09 -6.57 -6.76
C ALA A 134 18.00 -5.49 -6.70
N VAL A 135 18.31 -4.24 -7.03
CA VAL A 135 17.33 -3.14 -7.06
C VAL A 135 16.24 -3.41 -8.10
N ILE A 136 16.60 -3.90 -9.29
CA ILE A 136 15.62 -4.26 -10.33
C ILE A 136 14.73 -5.41 -9.88
N LEU A 137 15.30 -6.48 -9.31
CA LEU A 137 14.55 -7.62 -8.81
C LEU A 137 13.63 -7.24 -7.67
N LEU A 138 14.11 -6.48 -6.68
CA LEU A 138 13.30 -5.98 -5.57
C LEU A 138 12.20 -5.05 -6.06
N GLY A 139 12.48 -4.19 -7.04
CA GLY A 139 11.49 -3.32 -7.68
C GLY A 139 10.39 -4.11 -8.37
N ILE A 140 10.75 -5.08 -9.22
CA ILE A 140 9.80 -5.91 -9.96
C ILE A 140 9.01 -6.81 -9.02
N VAL A 141 9.67 -7.55 -8.12
CA VAL A 141 9.02 -8.46 -7.17
C VAL A 141 8.16 -7.69 -6.18
N GLY A 142 8.60 -6.51 -5.73
CA GLY A 142 7.83 -5.62 -4.87
C GLY A 142 6.53 -5.17 -5.56
N VAL A 143 6.62 -4.73 -6.81
CA VAL A 143 5.45 -4.33 -7.62
C VAL A 143 4.54 -5.53 -7.90
N ILE A 144 5.09 -6.69 -8.27
CA ILE A 144 4.31 -7.91 -8.51
C ILE A 144 3.64 -8.38 -7.23
N ARG A 145 4.29 -8.38 -6.06
CA ARG A 145 3.66 -8.72 -4.78
C ARG A 145 2.53 -7.75 -4.44
N ALA A 146 2.75 -6.45 -4.64
CA ALA A 146 1.72 -5.43 -4.45
C ALA A 146 0.50 -5.66 -5.34
N MET A 147 0.69 -6.11 -6.58
CA MET A 147 -0.40 -6.45 -7.51
C MET A 147 -1.02 -7.83 -7.26
N ALA A 148 -0.20 -8.85 -7.02
CA ALA A 148 -0.57 -10.26 -6.89
C ALA A 148 -1.42 -10.54 -5.66
N THR A 149 -1.27 -9.73 -4.60
CA THR A 149 -2.12 -9.78 -3.41
C THR A 149 -3.62 -9.68 -3.76
N LYS A 150 -3.98 -9.04 -4.89
CA LYS A 150 -5.37 -9.02 -5.41
C LYS A 150 -5.68 -10.16 -6.40
N ARG A 151 -4.77 -10.51 -7.32
CA ARG A 151 -5.06 -11.43 -8.44
C ARG A 151 -4.94 -12.91 -8.09
N LEU A 152 -3.93 -13.32 -7.32
CA LEU A 152 -3.73 -14.73 -6.96
C LEU A 152 -4.85 -15.24 -6.03
N ARG A 153 -5.47 -14.33 -5.27
CA ARG A 153 -6.49 -14.63 -4.28
C ARG A 153 -7.89 -14.84 -4.84
N LEU A 154 -8.26 -14.10 -5.89
CA LEU A 154 -9.54 -14.29 -6.56
C LEU A 154 -9.61 -15.67 -7.22
N HIS A 155 -8.49 -16.11 -7.82
CA HIS A 155 -8.39 -17.45 -8.40
C HIS A 155 -8.56 -18.53 -7.32
N ASN A 156 -7.81 -18.48 -6.21
CA ASN A 156 -7.92 -19.49 -5.14
C ASN A 156 -9.28 -19.49 -4.41
N LEU A 157 -9.93 -18.33 -4.26
CA LEU A 157 -11.28 -18.23 -3.69
C LEU A 157 -12.33 -18.84 -4.63
N ILE A 158 -12.22 -18.61 -5.94
CA ILE A 158 -13.09 -19.21 -6.95
C ILE A 158 -12.90 -20.72 -7.00
N THR A 159 -11.65 -21.22 -6.93
CA THR A 159 -11.38 -22.67 -6.92
C THR A 159 -11.87 -23.33 -5.63
N PHE A 160 -11.76 -22.67 -4.47
CA PHE A 160 -12.29 -23.17 -3.20
C PHE A 160 -13.83 -23.19 -3.16
N LEU A 161 -14.50 -22.17 -3.72
CA LEU A 161 -15.96 -22.13 -3.82
C LEU A 161 -16.53 -23.09 -4.88
N LYS A 162 -15.72 -23.53 -5.85
CA LYS A 162 -16.11 -24.48 -6.89
C LYS A 162 -15.87 -25.96 -6.50
N ASN A 163 -15.02 -26.20 -5.50
CA ASN A 163 -14.72 -27.53 -4.94
C ASN A 163 -15.48 -27.83 -3.62
N LYS A 164 -16.53 -27.06 -3.33
CA LYS A 164 -17.53 -27.34 -2.28
C LYS A 164 -18.90 -27.47 -2.95
#